data_AF-P31230-F1
#
_entry.id   AF-P31230-F1
#
_cell.length_a   1.000
_cell.length_b   1.000
_cell.length_c   1.000
_cell.angle_alpha   90.00
_cell.angle_beta   90.00
_cell.angle_gamma   90.00
#
_symmetry.space_group_name_H-M   'P 1'
#
loop_
_entity.id
_entity.type
_entity.pdbx_description
1 polymer ?
#
loop_
_entity_poly.entity_id
_entity_poly.type
_entity_poly.pdbx_seq_one_letter_code
_entity_poly.pdbx_strand_id
1 'polypeptide(L)'
;MATNDAVLKRLEQKGAEADQIIEYLKQQVALLKEKAILQATMREEKKLRVENAKLKKEIEELKQELILAEIHNGVEQVRVRLSTPLQTNCTASESVVQSPSVATTASPATKEQIKAGEEKKVKEKTEKKGEKKEKQQSAAASTDSKPIDASRLDLRIGCIVTAKKHPDADSLYVEEVDVGEAAPRTVVSGLVNHVPLEQMQNRMVVLLCNLKPAKMRGVLSQAMVMCASSPEKVEILAPPNGSVPGDRITFDAFPGEPDKELNPKKKIWEQIQPDLHTNAECVATYKGAPFEVKGKGVCRAQTMANSGIK
;
A
#
# COMPACT_ATOMS: atom_id res chain seq x y z
N MET A 1 17.62 -59.17 21.92
CA MET A 1 17.85 -58.28 20.76
C MET A 1 16.57 -58.10 19.92
N ALA A 2 15.92 -59.16 19.44
CA ALA A 2 14.75 -59.04 18.54
C ALA A 2 13.52 -58.31 19.12
N THR A 3 13.26 -58.44 20.42
CA THR A 3 12.13 -57.75 21.08
C THR A 3 12.28 -56.23 21.12
N ASN A 4 13.51 -55.73 21.30
CA ASN A 4 13.77 -54.28 21.32
C ASN A 4 13.57 -53.65 19.94
N ASP A 5 13.92 -54.35 18.86
CA ASP A 5 13.74 -53.88 17.48
C ASP A 5 12.25 -53.76 17.10
N ALA A 6 11.42 -54.72 17.53
CA ALA A 6 9.97 -54.67 17.32
C ALA A 6 9.30 -53.50 18.07
N VAL A 7 9.75 -53.21 19.29
CA VAL A 7 9.26 -52.06 20.08
C VAL A 7 9.68 -50.73 19.42
N LEU A 8 10.93 -50.64 18.95
CA LEU A 8 11.44 -49.45 18.26
C LEU A 8 10.66 -49.15 16.98
N LYS A 9 10.45 -50.15 16.11
CA LYS A 9 9.65 -50.01 14.89
C LYS A 9 8.21 -49.55 15.17
N ARG A 10 7.59 -50.03 16.25
CA ARG A 10 6.25 -49.60 16.65
C ARG A 10 6.23 -48.16 17.15
N LEU A 11 7.28 -47.71 17.83
CA LEU A 11 7.45 -46.32 18.26
C LEU A 11 7.67 -45.40 17.06
N GLU A 12 8.52 -45.80 16.10
CA GLU A 12 8.76 -45.08 14.85
C GLU A 12 7.48 -44.94 14.03
N GLN A 13 6.70 -46.03 13.88
CA GLN A 13 5.42 -46.00 13.18
C GLN A 13 4.43 -45.03 13.86
N LYS A 14 4.31 -45.08 15.19
CA LYS A 14 3.45 -44.15 15.93
C LYS A 14 3.93 -42.70 15.82
N GLY A 15 5.24 -42.47 15.75
CA GLY A 15 5.83 -41.16 15.51
C GLY A 15 5.43 -40.62 14.13
N ALA A 16 5.58 -41.44 13.09
CA ALA A 16 5.18 -41.10 11.72
C ALA A 16 3.67 -40.84 11.60
N GLU A 17 2.83 -41.66 12.25
CA GLU A 17 1.37 -41.44 12.29
C GLU A 17 1.02 -40.13 13.02
N ALA A 18 1.69 -39.82 14.13
CA ALA A 18 1.51 -38.56 14.85
C ALA A 18 1.93 -37.34 14.02
N ASP A 19 3.05 -37.42 13.30
CA ASP A 19 3.52 -36.36 12.41
C ASP A 19 2.55 -36.11 11.26
N GLN A 20 1.98 -37.17 10.66
CA GLN A 20 0.93 -37.06 9.63
C GLN A 20 -0.34 -36.39 10.17
N ILE A 21 -0.78 -36.74 11.39
CA ILE A 21 -1.94 -36.10 12.03
C ILE A 21 -1.65 -34.63 12.32
N ILE A 22 -0.46 -34.30 12.81
CA ILE A 22 -0.05 -32.90 13.07
C ILE A 22 -0.03 -32.10 11.77
N GLU A 23 0.49 -32.67 10.69
CA GLU A 23 0.51 -32.02 9.37
C GLU A 23 -0.91 -31.78 8.84
N TYR A 24 -1.80 -32.77 8.94
CA TYR A 24 -3.21 -32.65 8.57
C TYR A 24 -3.94 -31.55 9.39
N LEU A 25 -3.74 -31.52 10.71
CA LEU A 25 -4.33 -30.48 11.57
C LEU A 25 -3.77 -29.09 11.26
N LYS A 26 -2.47 -28.96 10.95
CA LYS A 26 -1.88 -27.70 10.50
C LYS A 26 -2.52 -27.20 9.20
N GLN A 27 -2.75 -28.09 8.23
CA GLN A 27 -3.44 -27.75 6.98
C GLN A 27 -4.90 -27.33 7.24
N GLN A 28 -5.66 -28.05 8.08
CA GLN A 28 -7.02 -27.66 8.44
C GLN A 28 -7.09 -26.30 9.14
N VAL A 29 -6.18 -26.01 10.08
CA VAL A 29 -6.11 -24.71 10.76
C VAL A 29 -5.75 -23.60 9.76
N ALA A 30 -4.87 -23.87 8.79
CA ALA A 30 -4.56 -22.92 7.72
C ALA A 30 -5.81 -22.60 6.86
N LEU A 31 -6.55 -23.62 6.44
CA LEU A 31 -7.79 -23.44 5.67
C LEU A 31 -8.87 -22.68 6.45
N LEU A 32 -9.03 -22.97 7.75
CA LEU A 32 -9.98 -22.25 8.59
C LEU A 32 -9.62 -20.77 8.75
N LYS A 33 -8.32 -20.46 8.89
CA LYS A 33 -7.82 -19.07 8.92
C LYS A 33 -8.09 -18.36 7.60
N GLU A 34 -7.79 -19.00 6.47
CA GLU A 34 -8.06 -18.45 5.14
C GLU A 34 -9.54 -18.16 4.92
N LYS A 35 -10.42 -19.12 5.27
CA LYS A 35 -11.89 -18.93 5.20
C LYS A 35 -12.38 -17.80 6.09
N ALA A 36 -11.82 -17.64 7.30
CA ALA A 36 -12.17 -16.57 8.20
C ALA A 36 -11.75 -15.19 7.66
N ILE A 37 -10.54 -15.10 7.08
CA ILE A 37 -10.05 -13.89 6.41
C ILE A 37 -10.97 -13.55 5.23
N LEU A 38 -11.28 -14.52 4.36
CA LEU A 38 -12.16 -14.32 3.21
C LEU A 38 -13.57 -13.88 3.64
N GLN A 39 -14.13 -14.44 4.71
CA GLN A 39 -15.43 -14.02 5.21
C GLN A 39 -15.40 -12.59 5.77
N ALA A 40 -14.32 -12.20 6.44
CA ALA A 40 -14.13 -10.84 6.95
C ALA A 40 -14.02 -9.84 5.78
N THR A 41 -13.17 -10.12 4.79
CA THR A 41 -13.00 -9.26 3.61
C THR A 41 -14.30 -9.14 2.81
N MET A 42 -15.04 -10.23 2.62
CA MET A 42 -16.35 -10.20 1.94
C MET A 42 -17.41 -9.36 2.67
N ARG A 43 -17.40 -9.32 4.00
CA ARG A 43 -18.31 -8.46 4.79
C ARG A 43 -17.93 -6.99 4.66
N GLU A 44 -16.65 -6.69 4.74
CA GLU A 44 -16.13 -5.33 4.59
C GLU A 44 -16.39 -4.78 3.17
N GLU A 45 -16.14 -5.58 2.14
CA GLU A 45 -16.41 -5.22 0.75
C GLU A 45 -17.91 -4.95 0.51
N LYS A 46 -18.81 -5.75 1.10
CA LYS A 46 -20.27 -5.48 1.06
C LYS A 46 -20.64 -4.18 1.76
N LYS A 47 -20.06 -3.91 2.94
CA LYS A 47 -20.29 -2.65 3.67
C LYS A 47 -19.84 -1.46 2.83
N LEU A 48 -18.64 -1.51 2.27
CA LEU A 48 -18.08 -0.46 1.42
C LEU A 48 -18.91 -0.27 0.14
N ARG A 49 -19.48 -1.33 -0.45
CA ARG A 49 -20.38 -1.19 -1.61
C ARG A 49 -21.65 -0.42 -1.26
N VAL A 50 -22.27 -0.71 -0.12
CA VAL A 50 -23.48 0.00 0.35
C VAL A 50 -23.16 1.46 0.66
N GLU A 51 -22.06 1.72 1.35
CA GLU A 51 -21.60 3.07 1.66
C GLU A 51 -21.28 3.88 0.39
N ASN A 52 -20.53 3.30 -0.55
CA ASN A 52 -20.25 3.93 -1.84
C ASN A 52 -21.52 4.20 -2.66
N ALA A 53 -22.52 3.30 -2.61
CA ALA A 53 -23.80 3.53 -3.27
C ALA A 53 -24.57 4.70 -2.65
N LYS A 54 -24.56 4.80 -1.31
CA LYS A 54 -25.15 5.94 -0.58
C LYS A 54 -24.44 7.25 -0.93
N LEU A 55 -23.10 7.27 -0.88
CA LEU A 55 -22.30 8.45 -1.20
C LEU A 55 -22.52 8.91 -2.65
N LYS A 56 -22.62 7.97 -3.60
CA LYS A 56 -22.95 8.31 -4.99
C LYS A 56 -24.32 8.98 -5.12
N LYS A 57 -25.33 8.52 -4.36
CA LYS A 57 -26.66 9.13 -4.33
C LYS A 57 -26.61 10.54 -3.73
N GLU A 58 -25.90 10.71 -2.61
CA GLU A 58 -25.73 12.00 -1.94
C GLU A 58 -24.96 13.00 -2.80
N ILE A 59 -23.91 12.57 -3.52
CA ILE A 59 -23.20 13.40 -4.50
C ILE A 59 -24.14 13.85 -5.62
N GLU A 60 -24.99 12.97 -6.12
CA GLU A 60 -25.95 13.31 -7.18
C GLU A 60 -27.02 14.30 -6.69
N GLU A 61 -27.53 14.11 -5.47
CA GLU A 61 -28.46 15.05 -4.81
C GLU A 61 -27.82 16.43 -4.64
N LEU A 62 -26.60 16.49 -4.09
CA LEU A 62 -25.87 17.75 -3.90
C LEU A 62 -25.52 18.43 -5.23
N LYS A 63 -25.21 17.66 -6.27
CA LYS A 63 -25.00 18.22 -7.62
C LYS A 63 -26.27 18.87 -8.15
N GLN A 64 -27.43 18.23 -7.96
CA GLN A 64 -28.71 18.79 -8.38
C GLN A 64 -29.07 20.05 -7.59
N GLU A 65 -28.81 20.06 -6.27
CA GLU A 65 -28.99 21.24 -5.43
C GLU A 65 -28.08 22.41 -5.85
N LEU A 66 -26.81 22.12 -6.14
CA LEU A 66 -25.86 23.11 -6.67
C LEU A 66 -26.33 23.69 -8.01
N ILE A 67 -26.75 22.83 -8.93
CA ILE A 67 -27.31 23.20 -10.24
C ILE A 67 -28.52 24.14 -10.07
N LEU A 68 -29.43 23.85 -9.14
CA LEU A 68 -30.58 24.71 -8.86
C LEU A 68 -30.18 26.06 -8.26
N ALA A 69 -29.22 26.07 -7.34
CA ALA A 69 -28.71 27.30 -6.74
C ALA A 69 -27.97 28.19 -7.77
N GLU A 70 -27.21 27.58 -8.68
CA GLU A 70 -26.54 28.27 -9.79
C GLU A 70 -27.55 28.91 -10.74
N ILE A 71 -28.64 28.20 -11.10
CA ILE A 71 -29.73 28.76 -11.91
C ILE A 71 -30.40 29.93 -11.17
N HIS A 72 -30.66 29.80 -9.86
CA HIS A 72 -31.28 30.86 -9.07
C HIS A 72 -30.40 32.13 -9.01
N ASN A 73 -29.08 31.97 -9.03
CA ASN A 73 -28.11 33.06 -9.05
C ASN A 73 -27.77 33.59 -10.46
N GLY A 74 -28.47 33.12 -11.50
CA GLY A 74 -28.32 33.62 -12.87
C GLY A 74 -27.11 33.07 -13.64
N VAL A 75 -26.54 31.94 -13.23
CA VAL A 75 -25.46 31.26 -13.96
C VAL A 75 -26.05 30.40 -15.08
N GLU A 76 -25.70 30.69 -16.33
CA GLU A 76 -26.14 29.88 -17.48
C GLU A 76 -25.47 28.51 -17.48
N GLN A 77 -26.28 27.45 -17.50
CA GLN A 77 -25.77 26.09 -17.62
C GLN A 77 -25.38 25.77 -19.06
N VAL A 78 -24.07 25.66 -19.29
CA VAL A 78 -23.54 25.16 -20.56
C VAL A 78 -23.59 23.63 -20.53
N ARG A 79 -24.41 23.03 -21.39
CA ARG A 79 -24.45 21.57 -21.55
C ARG A 79 -23.13 21.07 -22.14
N VAL A 80 -22.25 20.56 -21.29
CA VAL A 80 -21.05 19.86 -21.76
C VAL A 80 -21.49 18.53 -22.36
N ARG A 81 -21.25 18.34 -23.67
CA ARG A 81 -21.39 17.01 -24.29
C ARG A 81 -20.28 16.12 -23.72
N LEU A 82 -20.60 15.27 -22.76
CA LEU A 82 -19.74 14.14 -22.44
C LEU A 82 -19.80 13.17 -23.62
N SER A 83 -18.68 13.01 -24.32
CA SER A 83 -18.44 11.93 -25.27
C SER A 83 -18.48 10.61 -24.50
N THR A 84 -19.58 9.88 -24.60
CA THR A 84 -19.72 8.53 -24.07
C THR A 84 -18.70 7.61 -24.74
N PRO A 85 -17.96 6.76 -24.01
CA PRO A 85 -17.27 5.63 -24.62
C PRO A 85 -18.34 4.66 -25.13
N LEU A 86 -18.21 4.25 -26.39
CA LEU A 86 -19.04 3.21 -27.03
C LEU A 86 -19.23 2.01 -26.09
N GLN A 87 -20.47 1.76 -25.69
CA GLN A 87 -20.90 0.47 -25.16
C GLN A 87 -21.03 -0.49 -26.35
N THR A 88 -20.19 -1.53 -26.36
CA THR A 88 -20.43 -2.75 -27.12
C THR A 88 -21.06 -3.79 -26.19
N ASN A 89 -22.13 -4.40 -26.69
CA ASN A 89 -22.84 -5.60 -26.22
C ASN A 89 -23.94 -5.44 -25.16
N CYS A 90 -25.14 -5.11 -25.64
CA CYS A 90 -26.40 -5.54 -25.05
C CYS A 90 -26.88 -6.83 -25.75
N THR A 91 -27.12 -7.89 -24.97
CA THR A 91 -27.93 -9.05 -25.38
C THR A 91 -28.86 -9.43 -24.22
N ALA A 92 -30.17 -9.40 -24.51
CA ALA A 92 -31.28 -10.07 -23.82
C ALA A 92 -31.52 -9.71 -22.33
N SER A 93 -32.73 -9.44 -21.82
CA SER A 93 -34.05 -9.94 -22.20
C SER A 93 -35.11 -9.07 -21.52
N GLU A 94 -36.26 -8.90 -22.17
CA GLU A 94 -37.49 -8.31 -21.63
C GLU A 94 -38.05 -9.13 -20.45
N SER A 95 -38.64 -8.47 -19.45
CA SER A 95 -39.95 -8.84 -18.91
C SER A 95 -40.50 -7.75 -17.97
N VAL A 96 -41.79 -7.51 -18.16
CA VAL A 96 -42.65 -6.43 -17.69
C VAL A 96 -43.19 -6.73 -16.28
N VAL A 97 -43.75 -5.70 -15.62
CA VAL A 97 -45.00 -5.72 -14.79
C VAL A 97 -44.85 -5.18 -13.33
N GLN A 98 -45.30 -3.93 -13.18
CA GLN A 98 -46.21 -3.33 -12.17
C GLN A 98 -45.85 -3.21 -10.67
N SER A 99 -45.85 -1.95 -10.21
CA SER A 99 -46.19 -1.43 -8.86
C SER A 99 -47.70 -1.58 -8.57
N PRO A 100 -48.30 -1.38 -7.35
CA PRO A 100 -48.04 -0.24 -6.43
C PRO A 100 -48.29 -0.42 -4.89
N SER A 101 -47.85 0.60 -4.13
CA SER A 101 -48.44 1.26 -2.93
C SER A 101 -49.07 0.45 -1.77
N VAL A 102 -48.52 0.62 -0.55
CA VAL A 102 -49.28 0.81 0.71
C VAL A 102 -48.50 1.75 1.66
N ALA A 103 -49.20 2.76 2.17
CA ALA A 103 -48.78 3.69 3.23
C ALA A 103 -49.37 3.28 4.58
N THR A 104 -48.66 3.47 5.72
CA THR A 104 -49.21 4.01 6.99
C THR A 104 -48.15 4.20 8.11
N THR A 105 -47.98 5.46 8.53
CA THR A 105 -47.99 6.02 9.92
C THR A 105 -47.28 5.33 11.11
N ALA A 106 -46.38 6.06 11.79
CA ALA A 106 -46.59 6.70 13.12
C ALA A 106 -45.29 6.90 13.96
N SER A 107 -45.12 8.12 14.49
CA SER A 107 -44.08 8.70 15.38
C SER A 107 -44.14 8.23 16.87
N PRO A 108 -43.45 8.85 17.87
CA PRO A 108 -42.00 9.07 18.10
C PRO A 108 -41.53 8.84 19.59
N ALA A 109 -40.25 9.14 19.84
CA ALA A 109 -39.64 9.70 21.08
C ALA A 109 -39.32 8.81 22.31
N THR A 110 -38.02 8.73 22.67
CA THR A 110 -37.55 8.81 24.09
C THR A 110 -36.09 9.33 24.15
N LYS A 111 -35.83 10.29 25.04
CA LYS A 111 -34.54 10.89 25.42
C LYS A 111 -34.05 10.21 26.71
N GLU A 112 -32.76 9.94 26.84
CA GLU A 112 -32.10 9.76 28.16
C GLU A 112 -30.66 10.29 28.15
N GLN A 113 -30.32 11.05 29.20
CA GLN A 113 -29.02 11.68 29.53
C GLN A 113 -28.54 11.12 30.87
N ILE A 114 -27.28 10.63 30.99
CA ILE A 114 -26.49 10.55 32.25
C ILE A 114 -24.99 10.56 31.85
N LYS A 115 -24.23 11.66 32.01
CA LYS A 115 -23.37 12.11 33.14
C LYS A 115 -22.15 11.23 33.51
N ALA A 116 -20.96 11.76 33.16
CA ALA A 116 -19.75 12.05 33.96
C ALA A 116 -19.05 10.98 34.85
N GLY A 117 -17.70 10.94 34.74
CA GLY A 117 -16.81 10.38 35.76
C GLY A 117 -15.35 10.20 35.30
N GLU A 118 -14.47 11.17 35.63
CA GLU A 118 -12.99 11.05 35.60
C GLU A 118 -12.49 10.32 36.85
N GLU A 119 -11.52 9.39 36.71
CA GLU A 119 -10.56 9.06 37.79
C GLU A 119 -9.15 8.74 37.26
N LYS A 120 -8.18 9.39 37.89
CA LYS A 120 -6.71 9.23 37.77
C LYS A 120 -6.19 8.09 38.68
N LYS A 121 -5.20 7.32 38.21
CA LYS A 121 -4.14 6.67 39.04
C LYS A 121 -2.97 6.30 38.12
N VAL A 122 -1.83 6.98 38.10
CA VAL A 122 -0.69 7.03 39.06
C VAL A 122 0.16 5.74 39.08
N LYS A 123 1.38 5.90 38.52
CA LYS A 123 2.71 5.36 38.87
C LYS A 123 2.86 3.88 39.24
N GLU A 124 3.79 3.22 38.55
CA GLU A 124 5.00 2.71 39.22
C GLU A 124 6.17 2.49 38.24
N LYS A 125 7.34 3.03 38.63
CA LYS A 125 8.67 2.75 38.07
C LYS A 125 9.25 1.62 38.92
N THR A 126 9.78 0.58 38.29
CA THR A 126 10.75 -0.31 38.95
C THR A 126 11.89 -0.61 38.00
N GLU A 127 13.07 -0.14 38.40
CA GLU A 127 14.37 -0.47 37.84
C GLU A 127 14.70 -1.95 38.12
N LYS A 128 15.14 -2.68 37.10
CA LYS A 128 16.03 -3.84 37.29
C LYS A 128 17.20 -3.77 36.32
N LYS A 129 18.31 -3.38 36.91
CA LYS A 129 19.69 -3.42 36.43
C LYS A 129 20.21 -4.85 36.54
N GLY A 130 20.84 -5.32 35.46
CA GLY A 130 21.85 -6.38 35.51
C GLY A 130 21.37 -7.79 35.16
N GLU A 131 21.61 -8.20 33.92
CA GLU A 131 22.41 -9.41 33.68
C GLU A 131 23.01 -9.38 32.29
N LYS A 132 24.32 -9.59 32.28
CA LYS A 132 25.22 -9.60 31.13
C LYS A 132 25.29 -11.07 30.69
N LYS A 133 24.64 -11.42 29.57
CA LYS A 133 24.79 -12.73 28.94
C LYS A 133 24.99 -12.59 27.44
N GLU A 134 26.21 -12.97 27.06
CA GLU A 134 26.59 -13.60 25.79
C GLU A 134 26.10 -12.99 24.48
N LYS A 135 26.96 -12.08 24.00
CA LYS A 135 27.52 -12.03 22.64
C LYS A 135 27.24 -13.28 21.79
N GLN A 136 26.08 -13.31 21.14
CA GLN A 136 25.84 -14.19 20.00
C GLN A 136 26.36 -13.47 18.76
N GLN A 137 27.50 -13.95 18.25
CA GLN A 137 28.03 -13.61 16.93
C GLN A 137 27.01 -14.04 15.87
N SER A 138 26.11 -13.14 15.49
CA SER A 138 25.34 -13.27 14.27
C SER A 138 26.18 -12.79 13.09
N ALA A 139 26.52 -13.73 12.22
CA ALA A 139 27.19 -13.62 10.93
C ALA A 139 26.74 -12.43 10.05
N ALA A 140 27.27 -11.24 10.29
CA ALA A 140 27.13 -10.06 9.43
C ALA A 140 28.32 -9.87 8.46
N ALA A 141 29.08 -10.94 8.17
CA ALA A 141 30.40 -10.86 7.53
C ALA A 141 30.45 -11.31 6.05
N SER A 142 29.34 -11.27 5.30
CA SER A 142 29.33 -11.75 3.89
C SER A 142 28.54 -10.89 2.90
N THR A 143 28.50 -9.56 3.09
CA THR A 143 27.83 -8.62 2.16
C THR A 143 28.76 -7.54 1.60
N ASP A 144 30.08 -7.77 1.61
CA ASP A 144 31.07 -6.81 1.08
C ASP A 144 31.60 -7.11 -0.33
N SER A 145 31.19 -8.22 -0.96
CA SER A 145 31.61 -8.58 -2.32
C SER A 145 30.56 -8.33 -3.41
N LYS A 146 29.34 -7.90 -3.04
CA LYS A 146 28.29 -7.63 -4.03
C LYS A 146 28.66 -6.40 -4.87
N PRO A 147 28.45 -6.43 -6.21
CA PRO A 147 28.62 -5.25 -7.05
C PRO A 147 27.74 -4.08 -6.58
N ILE A 148 28.19 -2.87 -6.87
CA ILE A 148 27.44 -1.63 -6.58
C ILE A 148 26.62 -1.31 -7.83
N ASP A 149 25.40 -1.83 -7.85
CA ASP A 149 24.42 -1.60 -8.91
C ASP A 149 23.00 -1.58 -8.35
N ALA A 150 22.02 -1.31 -9.22
CA ALA A 150 20.62 -1.16 -8.82
C ALA A 150 20.00 -2.44 -8.20
N SER A 151 20.60 -3.62 -8.36
CA SER A 151 20.13 -4.85 -7.70
C SER A 151 20.20 -4.78 -6.17
N ARG A 152 21.03 -3.86 -5.63
CA ARG A 152 21.15 -3.58 -4.20
C ARG A 152 19.94 -2.84 -3.63
N LEU A 153 19.16 -2.17 -4.47
CA LEU A 153 18.01 -1.35 -4.08
C LEU A 153 16.73 -2.21 -4.00
N ASP A 154 15.99 -2.12 -2.89
CA ASP A 154 14.68 -2.76 -2.78
C ASP A 154 13.61 -1.82 -3.31
N LEU A 155 13.39 -1.85 -4.62
CA LEU A 155 12.39 -1.05 -5.31
C LEU A 155 11.09 -1.86 -5.44
N ARG A 156 10.00 -1.32 -4.89
CA ARG A 156 8.68 -1.97 -4.92
C ARG A 156 7.58 -1.01 -5.35
N ILE A 157 6.52 -1.58 -5.88
CA ILE A 157 5.27 -0.87 -6.11
C ILE A 157 4.52 -0.73 -4.78
N GLY A 158 3.99 0.46 -4.52
CA GLY A 158 3.05 0.68 -3.43
C GLY A 158 1.84 1.50 -3.85
N CYS A 159 0.80 1.44 -3.01
CA CYS A 159 -0.42 2.25 -3.15
C CYS A 159 -0.52 3.20 -1.96
N ILE A 160 -0.60 4.50 -2.22
CA ILE A 160 -0.82 5.51 -1.18
C ILE A 160 -2.27 5.38 -0.70
N VAL A 161 -2.46 4.80 0.48
CA VAL A 161 -3.79 4.59 1.08
C VAL A 161 -4.35 5.91 1.59
N THR A 162 -3.53 6.68 2.30
CA THR A 162 -3.90 8.03 2.74
C THR A 162 -2.70 8.96 2.60
N ALA A 163 -2.94 10.20 2.19
CA ALA A 163 -1.97 11.28 2.27
C ALA A 163 -2.55 12.46 3.06
N LYS A 164 -1.74 13.12 3.89
CA LYS A 164 -2.10 14.30 4.67
C LYS A 164 -0.92 15.27 4.73
N LYS A 165 -1.18 16.56 4.93
CA LYS A 165 -0.09 17.53 5.20
C LYS A 165 0.59 17.19 6.53
N HIS A 166 1.90 17.32 6.58
CA HIS A 166 2.66 17.10 7.80
C HIS A 166 2.29 18.18 8.85
N PRO A 167 2.00 17.82 10.11
CA PRO A 167 1.52 18.77 11.12
C PRO A 167 2.50 19.90 11.40
N ASP A 168 3.81 19.59 11.41
CA ASP A 168 4.88 20.55 11.73
C ASP A 168 5.71 20.98 10.50
N ALA A 169 5.25 20.73 9.26
CA ALA A 169 6.03 21.06 8.06
C ALA A 169 5.15 21.32 6.82
N ASP A 170 5.15 22.56 6.33
CA ASP A 170 4.28 22.98 5.22
C ASP A 170 4.67 22.37 3.87
N SER A 171 5.92 21.95 3.69
CA SER A 171 6.44 21.40 2.43
C SER A 171 6.36 19.87 2.34
N LEU A 172 5.88 19.19 3.39
CA LEU A 172 5.88 17.73 3.48
C LEU A 172 4.47 17.16 3.54
N TYR A 173 4.27 16.04 2.85
CA TYR A 173 3.15 15.14 3.08
C TYR A 173 3.59 13.98 3.98
N VAL A 174 2.62 13.44 4.73
CA VAL A 174 2.71 12.18 5.45
C VAL A 174 1.73 11.22 4.79
N GLU A 175 2.26 10.13 4.26
CA GLU A 175 1.57 9.13 3.49
C GLU A 175 1.59 7.79 4.23
N GLU A 176 0.46 7.10 4.24
CA GLU A 176 0.39 5.69 4.63
C GLU A 176 0.32 4.86 3.36
N VAL A 177 1.35 4.06 3.10
CA VAL A 177 1.57 3.42 1.80
C VAL A 177 1.59 1.90 1.95
N ASP A 178 0.67 1.22 1.27
CA ASP A 178 0.66 -0.23 1.18
C ASP A 178 1.75 -0.69 0.21
N VAL A 179 2.65 -1.55 0.68
CA VAL A 179 3.78 -2.13 -0.07
C VAL A 179 3.71 -3.66 -0.13
N GLY A 180 2.52 -4.24 0.07
CA GLY A 180 2.32 -5.69 0.11
C GLY A 180 2.88 -6.34 1.38
N GLU A 181 3.07 -5.57 2.44
CA GLU A 181 3.49 -6.04 3.77
C GLU A 181 2.28 -6.17 4.71
N ALA A 182 2.48 -6.73 5.90
CA ALA A 182 1.38 -6.94 6.86
C ALA A 182 0.76 -5.62 7.38
N ALA A 183 1.50 -4.52 7.31
CA ALA A 183 1.04 -3.18 7.66
C ALA A 183 1.55 -2.15 6.63
N PRO A 184 0.78 -1.08 6.35
CA PRO A 184 1.27 0.05 5.58
C PRO A 184 2.51 0.67 6.22
N ARG A 185 3.35 1.29 5.38
CA ARG A 185 4.51 2.07 5.83
C ARG A 185 4.16 3.55 5.84
N THR A 186 4.64 4.25 6.87
CA THR A 186 4.61 5.71 6.89
C THR A 186 5.74 6.26 6.02
N VAL A 187 5.40 7.12 5.06
CA VAL A 187 6.31 7.77 4.13
C VAL A 187 6.15 9.27 4.24
N VAL A 188 7.26 10.01 4.30
CA VAL A 188 7.27 11.47 4.33
C VAL A 188 7.89 11.98 3.03
N SER A 189 7.11 12.71 2.24
CA SER A 189 7.51 13.17 0.91
C SER A 189 7.42 14.68 0.77
N GLY A 190 8.44 15.31 0.19
CA GLY A 190 8.48 16.76 -0.06
C GLY A 190 7.73 17.18 -1.32
N LEU A 191 6.49 16.76 -1.49
CA LEU A 191 5.74 16.90 -2.75
C LEU A 191 4.64 17.97 -2.73
N VAL A 192 4.48 18.71 -1.63
CA VAL A 192 3.39 19.68 -1.45
C VAL A 192 3.33 20.74 -2.56
N ASN A 193 4.50 21.19 -3.04
CA ASN A 193 4.60 22.22 -4.09
C ASN A 193 4.49 21.66 -5.52
N HIS A 194 4.48 20.33 -5.68
CA HIS A 194 4.57 19.68 -7.00
C HIS A 194 3.33 18.84 -7.32
N VAL A 195 2.72 18.22 -6.32
CA VAL A 195 1.56 17.34 -6.48
C VAL A 195 0.47 17.77 -5.51
N PRO A 196 -0.74 18.14 -6.00
CA PRO A 196 -1.84 18.48 -5.12
C PRO A 196 -2.29 17.25 -4.31
N LEU A 197 -2.76 17.47 -3.09
CA LEU A 197 -3.13 16.41 -2.14
C LEU A 197 -4.12 15.40 -2.71
N GLU A 198 -5.06 15.86 -3.55
CA GLU A 198 -6.06 15.02 -4.21
C GLU A 198 -5.41 13.97 -5.15
N GLN A 199 -4.32 14.34 -5.83
CA GLN A 199 -3.58 13.45 -6.71
C GLN A 199 -2.62 12.52 -5.95
N MET A 200 -2.48 12.68 -4.63
CA MET A 200 -1.72 11.75 -3.80
C MET A 200 -2.59 10.59 -3.32
N GLN A 201 -3.91 10.77 -3.20
CA GLN A 201 -4.81 9.75 -2.68
C GLN A 201 -4.95 8.58 -3.66
N ASN A 202 -4.86 7.35 -3.14
CA ASN A 202 -5.03 6.10 -3.89
C ASN A 202 -4.12 6.01 -5.13
N ARG A 203 -2.92 6.62 -5.05
CA ARG A 203 -1.97 6.66 -6.16
C ARG A 203 -1.00 5.50 -6.07
N MET A 204 -0.80 4.82 -7.20
CA MET A 204 0.24 3.83 -7.37
C MET A 204 1.60 4.51 -7.57
N VAL A 205 2.60 4.10 -6.81
CA VAL A 205 3.93 4.71 -6.78
C VAL A 205 5.02 3.66 -6.74
N VAL A 206 6.24 4.04 -7.14
CA VAL A 206 7.45 3.24 -6.94
C VAL A 206 8.15 3.74 -5.68
N LEU A 207 8.54 2.83 -4.79
CA LEU A 207 9.15 3.13 -3.50
C LEU A 207 10.50 2.45 -3.36
N LEU A 208 11.44 3.16 -2.72
CA LEU A 208 12.67 2.57 -2.22
C LEU A 208 12.49 2.16 -0.75
N CYS A 209 12.47 0.85 -0.51
CA CYS A 209 12.01 0.23 0.74
C CYS A 209 13.13 -0.23 1.68
N ASN A 210 14.39 -0.26 1.24
CA ASN A 210 15.52 -0.70 2.06
C ASN A 210 16.45 0.43 2.49
N LEU A 211 16.03 1.68 2.40
CA LEU A 211 16.74 2.78 3.08
C LEU A 211 16.60 2.62 4.60
N LYS A 212 17.63 3.06 5.32
CA LYS A 212 17.53 3.21 6.77
C LYS A 212 16.43 4.23 7.12
N PRO A 213 15.40 3.86 7.92
CA PRO A 213 14.34 4.79 8.29
C PRO A 213 14.90 6.07 8.94
N ALA A 214 14.38 7.21 8.53
CA ALA A 214 14.86 8.52 8.95
C ALA A 214 13.71 9.36 9.51
N LYS A 215 13.99 10.13 10.57
CA LYS A 215 13.00 11.06 11.14
C LYS A 215 13.00 12.37 10.38
N MET A 216 11.84 12.76 9.85
CA MET A 216 11.59 14.03 9.20
C MET A 216 10.58 14.80 10.06
N ARG A 217 11.05 15.86 10.73
CA ARG A 217 10.22 16.75 11.57
C ARG A 217 9.33 16.01 12.59
N GLY A 218 9.85 14.90 13.14
CA GLY A 218 9.16 14.12 14.18
C GLY A 218 8.53 12.82 13.69
N VAL A 219 8.21 12.73 12.39
CA VAL A 219 7.64 11.53 11.76
C VAL A 219 8.75 10.63 11.20
N LEU A 220 8.67 9.33 11.42
CA LEU A 220 9.65 8.36 10.91
C LEU A 220 9.25 7.92 9.50
N SER A 221 10.00 8.33 8.48
CA SER A 221 9.82 7.83 7.11
C SER A 221 10.50 6.48 6.94
N GLN A 222 9.74 5.48 6.48
CA GLN A 222 10.17 4.08 6.34
C GLN A 222 10.45 3.67 4.88
N ALA A 223 10.15 4.55 3.93
CA ALA A 223 10.47 4.41 2.51
C ALA A 223 10.60 5.80 1.87
N MET A 224 10.88 5.84 0.58
CA MET A 224 10.97 7.07 -0.21
C MET A 224 10.27 6.86 -1.56
N VAL A 225 9.40 7.80 -1.96
CA VAL A 225 8.73 7.79 -3.26
C VAL A 225 9.70 8.20 -4.35
N MET A 226 9.85 7.36 -5.37
CA MET A 226 10.76 7.60 -6.48
C MET A 226 10.12 8.57 -7.48
N CYS A 227 10.85 9.65 -7.78
CA CYS A 227 10.37 10.71 -8.66
C CYS A 227 11.40 11.04 -9.74
N ALA A 228 10.93 11.39 -10.94
CA ALA A 228 11.72 12.16 -11.89
C ALA A 228 11.79 13.61 -11.40
N SER A 229 13.00 14.18 -11.36
CA SER A 229 13.23 15.51 -10.81
C SER A 229 14.20 16.33 -11.67
N SER A 230 13.87 17.61 -11.80
CA SER A 230 14.72 18.66 -12.35
C SER A 230 14.66 19.86 -11.39
N PRO A 231 15.49 20.91 -11.57
CA PRO A 231 15.39 22.12 -10.76
C PRO A 231 14.00 22.80 -10.79
N GLU A 232 13.20 22.54 -11.82
CA GLU A 232 11.93 23.23 -12.08
C GLU A 232 10.70 22.38 -11.73
N LYS A 233 10.79 21.04 -11.87
CA LYS A 233 9.63 20.15 -11.78
C LYS A 233 9.99 18.82 -11.12
N VAL A 234 9.02 18.24 -10.42
CA VAL A 234 9.09 16.89 -9.85
C VAL A 234 7.84 16.12 -10.28
N GLU A 235 8.03 14.92 -10.81
CA GLU A 235 6.96 14.01 -11.21
C GLU A 235 7.16 12.65 -10.55
N ILE A 236 6.12 12.15 -9.87
CA ILE A 236 6.13 10.80 -9.32
C ILE A 236 6.13 9.78 -10.46
N LEU A 237 7.02 8.80 -10.39
CA LEU A 237 7.08 7.71 -11.37
C LEU A 237 5.81 6.85 -11.30
N ALA A 238 5.17 6.66 -12.45
CA ALA A 238 3.98 5.84 -12.60
C ALA A 238 4.37 4.38 -12.91
N PRO A 239 3.92 3.42 -12.09
CA PRO A 239 4.01 1.99 -12.40
C PRO A 239 3.17 1.63 -13.65
N PRO A 240 3.46 0.50 -14.32
CA PRO A 240 2.62 0.01 -15.41
C PRO A 240 1.23 -0.43 -14.90
N ASN A 241 0.25 -0.42 -15.81
CA ASN A 241 -1.11 -0.84 -15.49
C ASN A 241 -1.15 -2.30 -14.99
N GLY A 242 -2.00 -2.56 -13.99
CA GLY A 242 -2.12 -3.88 -13.36
C GLY A 242 -1.08 -4.19 -12.29
N SER A 243 -0.14 -3.27 -12.02
CA SER A 243 0.77 -3.39 -10.87
C SER A 243 -0.01 -3.47 -9.56
N VAL A 244 0.46 -4.29 -8.63
CA VAL A 244 -0.14 -4.46 -7.29
C VAL A 244 0.87 -4.09 -6.21
N PRO A 245 0.42 -3.63 -5.03
CA PRO A 245 1.30 -3.38 -3.89
C PRO A 245 2.20 -4.59 -3.59
N GLY A 246 3.51 -4.34 -3.50
CA GLY A 246 4.52 -5.36 -3.25
C GLY A 246 5.20 -5.94 -4.48
N ASP A 247 4.71 -5.65 -5.70
CA ASP A 247 5.44 -6.00 -6.92
C ASP A 247 6.85 -5.41 -6.89
N ARG A 248 7.85 -6.23 -7.22
CA ARG A 248 9.25 -5.80 -7.24
C ARG A 248 9.62 -5.24 -8.60
N ILE A 249 10.35 -4.13 -8.60
CA ILE A 249 11.04 -3.64 -9.79
C ILE A 249 12.36 -4.38 -9.92
N THR A 250 12.59 -4.95 -11.10
CA THR A 250 13.83 -5.67 -11.40
C THR A 250 14.46 -5.11 -12.67
N PHE A 251 15.77 -5.31 -12.78
CA PHE A 251 16.54 -4.92 -13.95
C PHE A 251 17.17 -6.18 -14.54
N ASP A 252 16.74 -6.60 -15.72
CA ASP A 252 17.22 -7.85 -16.33
C ASP A 252 18.75 -7.86 -16.55
N ALA A 253 19.33 -6.69 -16.83
CA ALA A 253 20.77 -6.52 -16.98
C ALA A 253 21.55 -6.57 -15.65
N PHE A 254 20.87 -6.44 -14.50
CA PHE A 254 21.49 -6.39 -13.17
C PHE A 254 20.78 -7.37 -12.22
N PRO A 255 20.98 -8.68 -12.40
CA PRO A 255 20.39 -9.68 -11.50
C PRO A 255 21.04 -9.61 -10.11
N GLY A 256 20.23 -9.62 -9.07
CA GLY A 256 20.71 -9.66 -7.69
C GLY A 256 19.58 -9.51 -6.67
N GLU A 257 19.93 -9.73 -5.40
CA GLU A 257 19.01 -9.53 -4.27
C GLU A 257 19.35 -8.23 -3.52
N PRO A 258 18.33 -7.43 -3.18
CA PRO A 258 18.52 -6.19 -2.46
C PRO A 258 19.13 -6.42 -1.08
N ASP A 259 19.78 -5.39 -0.55
CA ASP A 259 20.25 -5.43 0.83
C ASP A 259 19.08 -5.28 1.79
N LYS A 260 19.16 -5.94 2.96
CA LYS A 260 18.12 -5.83 4.01
C LYS A 260 17.91 -4.40 4.49
N GLU A 261 19.01 -3.66 4.67
CA GLU A 261 19.04 -2.23 4.97
C GLU A 261 20.30 -1.65 4.31
N LEU A 262 20.16 -0.58 3.54
CA LEU A 262 21.27 0.14 2.92
C LEU A 262 22.05 0.86 4.02
N ASN A 263 23.33 0.54 4.14
CA ASN A 263 24.21 1.16 5.13
C ASN A 263 24.59 2.59 4.69
N PRO A 264 24.17 3.66 5.42
CA PRO A 264 24.47 5.03 5.03
C PRO A 264 25.97 5.34 4.92
N LYS A 265 26.81 4.62 5.67
CA LYS A 265 28.28 4.80 5.63
C LYS A 265 28.90 4.37 4.29
N LYS A 266 28.26 3.42 3.59
CA LYS A 266 28.73 2.92 2.30
C LYS A 266 28.27 3.78 1.12
N LYS A 267 27.32 4.69 1.35
CA LYS A 267 26.77 5.60 0.34
C LYS A 267 26.37 4.88 -0.97
N ILE A 268 25.72 3.72 -0.84
CA ILE A 268 25.36 2.86 -1.98
C ILE A 268 24.35 3.56 -2.89
N TRP A 269 23.33 4.18 -2.28
CA TRP A 269 22.33 4.98 -3.00
C TRP A 269 22.99 6.10 -3.80
N GLU A 270 23.90 6.85 -3.19
CA GLU A 270 24.57 8.00 -3.80
C GLU A 270 25.53 7.59 -4.94
N GLN A 271 26.00 6.34 -4.96
CA GLN A 271 26.78 5.79 -6.07
C GLN A 271 25.90 5.32 -7.24
N ILE A 272 24.66 4.88 -6.96
CA ILE A 272 23.71 4.38 -7.97
C ILE A 272 22.88 5.51 -8.56
N GLN A 273 22.49 6.50 -7.75
CA GLN A 273 21.58 7.58 -8.11
C GLN A 273 21.99 8.37 -9.37
N PRO A 274 23.28 8.67 -9.63
CA PRO A 274 23.68 9.37 -10.85
C PRO A 274 23.34 8.63 -12.15
N ASP A 275 23.25 7.30 -12.10
CA ASP A 275 22.90 6.46 -13.24
C ASP A 275 21.38 6.26 -13.40
N LEU A 276 20.58 6.74 -12.44
CA LEU A 276 19.11 6.68 -12.47
C LEU A 276 18.53 7.90 -13.16
N HIS A 277 17.95 7.70 -14.35
CA HIS A 277 17.34 8.76 -15.14
C HIS A 277 16.21 8.23 -16.02
N THR A 278 15.29 9.11 -16.38
CA THR A 278 14.31 8.81 -17.43
C THR A 278 14.97 8.92 -18.81
N ASN A 279 14.59 8.07 -19.77
CA ASN A 279 15.08 8.15 -21.14
C ASN A 279 14.25 9.17 -21.98
N ALA A 280 14.49 9.20 -23.30
CA ALA A 280 13.77 10.08 -24.24
C ALA A 280 12.25 9.81 -24.29
N GLU A 281 11.81 8.60 -23.93
CA GLU A 281 10.40 8.19 -23.91
C GLU A 281 9.76 8.35 -22.50
N CYS A 282 10.43 9.08 -21.60
CA CYS A 282 10.06 9.25 -20.19
C CYS A 282 10.06 7.95 -19.36
N VAL A 283 10.62 6.84 -19.87
CA VAL A 283 10.73 5.58 -19.14
C VAL A 283 11.86 5.69 -18.12
N ALA A 284 11.60 5.31 -16.87
CA ALA A 284 12.62 5.28 -15.83
C ALA A 284 13.65 4.18 -16.10
N THR A 285 14.94 4.50 -16.05
CA THR A 285 16.03 3.56 -16.35
C THR A 285 17.18 3.66 -15.36
N TYR A 286 17.94 2.57 -15.23
CA TYR A 286 19.25 2.52 -14.60
C TYR A 286 20.27 2.07 -15.64
N LYS A 287 21.25 2.91 -16.01
CA LYS A 287 22.21 2.63 -17.09
C LYS A 287 21.54 2.15 -18.39
N GLY A 288 20.37 2.72 -18.72
CA GLY A 288 19.55 2.34 -19.88
C GLY A 288 18.66 1.11 -19.69
N ALA A 289 18.84 0.31 -18.63
CA ALA A 289 17.93 -0.79 -18.30
C ALA A 289 16.62 -0.25 -17.70
N PRO A 290 15.44 -0.55 -18.27
CA PRO A 290 14.16 -0.03 -17.78
C PRO A 290 13.80 -0.54 -16.37
N PHE A 291 13.05 0.29 -15.64
CA PHE A 291 12.38 -0.12 -14.41
C PHE A 291 11.18 -0.99 -14.77
N GLU A 292 11.34 -2.30 -14.75
CA GLU A 292 10.31 -3.25 -15.16
C GLU A 292 9.61 -3.90 -13.97
N VAL A 293 8.28 -3.96 -14.04
CA VAL A 293 7.46 -4.90 -13.26
C VAL A 293 7.20 -6.12 -14.14
N LYS A 294 7.76 -7.26 -13.75
CA LYS A 294 7.72 -8.51 -14.54
C LYS A 294 6.31 -8.86 -15.02
N GLY A 295 6.15 -8.96 -16.34
CA GLY A 295 4.88 -9.33 -16.98
C GLY A 295 3.81 -8.23 -17.02
N LYS A 296 4.12 -7.01 -16.57
CA LYS A 296 3.16 -5.88 -16.55
C LYS A 296 3.63 -4.69 -17.35
N GLY A 297 4.94 -4.42 -17.38
CA GLY A 297 5.55 -3.39 -18.21
C GLY A 297 6.55 -2.51 -17.46
N VAL A 298 6.78 -1.31 -17.99
CA VAL A 298 7.82 -0.39 -17.50
C VAL A 298 7.25 0.82 -16.77
N CYS A 299 8.00 1.33 -15.78
CA CYS A 299 7.67 2.54 -15.05
C CYS A 299 8.08 3.79 -15.83
N ARG A 300 7.30 4.86 -15.75
CA ARG A 300 7.53 6.10 -16.51
C ARG A 300 7.20 7.36 -15.74
N ALA A 301 7.88 8.45 -16.04
CA ALA A 301 7.40 9.79 -15.74
C ALA A 301 6.26 10.18 -16.71
N GLN A 302 5.52 11.24 -16.40
CA GLN A 302 4.41 11.68 -17.24
C GLN A 302 4.90 12.48 -18.45
N THR A 303 5.82 13.43 -18.21
CA THR A 303 6.35 14.32 -19.24
C THR A 303 7.86 14.53 -19.16
N MET A 304 8.50 14.11 -18.06
CA MET A 304 9.93 14.34 -17.82
C MET A 304 10.81 13.29 -18.52
N ALA A 305 11.32 13.63 -19.70
CA ALA A 305 12.38 12.90 -20.40
C ALA A 305 13.77 13.33 -19.94
N ASN A 306 14.77 12.44 -20.04
CA ASN A 306 16.18 12.72 -19.73
C ASN A 306 16.41 13.40 -18.37
N SER A 307 15.57 13.07 -17.38
CA SER A 307 15.54 13.71 -16.07
C SER A 307 16.07 12.77 -15.00
N GLY A 308 16.83 13.30 -14.04
CA GLY A 308 17.39 12.50 -12.95
C GLY A 308 16.32 11.98 -12.02
N ILE A 309 16.48 10.75 -11.52
CA ILE A 309 15.54 10.14 -10.58
C ILE A 309 16.08 10.29 -9.16
N LYS A 310 15.22 10.71 -8.24
CA LYS A 310 15.52 10.89 -6.81
C LYS A 310 14.41 10.35 -5.93
#